data_AF-A0A843EJZ7-F1
#
_entry.id   AF-A0A843EJZ7-F1
#
_cell.length_a   1.000
_cell.length_b   1.000
_cell.length_c   1.000
_cell.angle_alpha   90.00
_cell.angle_beta   90.00
_cell.angle_gamma   90.00
#
_symmetry.space_group_name_H-M   'P 1'
#
loop_
_entity.id
_entity.type
_entity.pdbx_description
1 polymer ?
#
loop_
_entity_poly.entity_id
_entity_poly.type
_entity_poly.pdbx_seq_one_letter_code
_entity_poly.pdbx_strand_id
1 'polypeptide(L)'
;MTSLILIGFLLLSMIVLNSAINERHENKEMISSNNFQYIVNDYMRNIPHIEHEALEELSEEVMKNKRPCLDSKRDLKEIIDEKLSVKNQEYYDNYNIQINSSLIAIENTTNPFSYKFKTHVFCMKGDYSFERIVSSDVDCINLKDPVPLLYLKDCYGLSYNDSSYSYGNSLSEFLRKKDVGNYSYYINANSPLIIRKCPYDPYKHHGDDNGKLMKNCRDTGYYH
;
A
#
# COMPACT_ATOMS: atom_id res chain seq x y z
N MET A 1 66.48 -28.13 25.88
CA MET A 1 65.21 -27.66 26.51
C MET A 1 64.74 -26.31 25.95
N THR A 2 65.62 -25.32 25.79
CA THR A 2 65.29 -23.97 25.27
C THR A 2 64.65 -23.97 23.88
N SER A 3 65.14 -24.76 22.92
CA SER A 3 64.54 -24.82 21.57
C SER A 3 63.13 -25.44 21.54
N LEU A 4 62.82 -26.39 22.44
CA LEU A 4 61.49 -27.01 22.55
C LEU A 4 60.46 -26.03 23.13
N ILE A 5 60.88 -25.21 24.10
CA ILE A 5 60.06 -24.14 24.67
C ILE A 5 59.76 -23.07 23.61
N LEU A 6 60.76 -22.73 22.78
CA LEU A 6 60.60 -21.75 21.70
C LEU A 6 59.59 -22.22 20.63
N ILE A 7 59.67 -23.50 20.24
CA ILE A 7 58.73 -24.11 19.29
C ILE A 7 57.32 -24.19 19.89
N GLY A 8 57.20 -24.58 21.16
CA GLY A 8 55.92 -24.60 21.87
C GLY A 8 55.28 -23.21 21.94
N PHE A 9 56.08 -22.17 22.20
CA PHE A 9 55.60 -20.79 22.23
C PHE A 9 55.15 -20.30 20.84
N LEU A 10 55.89 -20.62 19.77
CA LEU A 10 55.51 -20.30 18.39
C LEU A 10 54.19 -20.96 18.00
N LEU A 11 53.99 -22.23 18.29
CA LEU A 11 52.74 -22.94 18.02
C LEU A 11 51.57 -22.31 18.79
N LEU A 12 51.77 -21.97 20.07
CA LEU A 12 50.73 -21.32 20.88
C LEU A 12 50.36 -19.95 20.31
N SER A 13 51.37 -19.17 19.88
CA SER A 13 51.14 -17.86 19.27
C SER A 13 50.37 -17.96 17.95
N MET A 14 50.66 -18.97 17.11
CA MET A 14 49.91 -19.24 15.89
C MET A 14 48.46 -19.60 16.18
N ILE A 15 48.21 -20.46 17.17
CA ILE A 15 46.83 -20.83 17.56
C ILE A 15 46.05 -19.60 18.03
N VAL A 16 46.62 -18.78 18.90
CA VAL A 16 45.96 -17.55 19.41
C VAL A 16 45.68 -16.56 18.28
N LEU A 17 46.64 -16.35 17.38
CA LEU A 17 46.45 -15.50 16.19
C LEU A 17 45.34 -16.03 15.30
N ASN A 18 45.30 -17.34 15.04
CA ASN A 18 44.30 -17.95 14.18
C ASN A 18 42.89 -17.84 14.79
N SER A 19 42.76 -18.11 16.10
CA SER A 19 41.50 -17.91 16.81
C SER A 19 41.02 -16.46 16.78
N ALA A 20 41.92 -15.49 17.01
CA ALA A 20 41.59 -14.06 16.97
C ALA A 20 41.27 -13.54 15.56
N ILE A 21 41.77 -14.20 14.52
CA ILE A 21 41.40 -13.92 13.12
C ILE A 21 40.01 -14.51 12.84
N ASN A 22 39.75 -15.74 13.29
CA ASN A 22 38.49 -16.43 13.05
C ASN A 22 37.31 -15.71 13.74
N GLU A 23 37.46 -15.33 15.01
CA GLU A 23 36.45 -14.55 15.74
C GLU A 23 36.16 -13.20 15.07
N ARG A 24 37.19 -12.55 14.52
CA ARG A 24 37.00 -11.31 13.75
C ARG A 24 36.28 -11.55 12.41
N HIS A 25 36.51 -12.68 11.78
CA HIS A 25 35.82 -13.07 10.56
C HIS A 25 34.33 -13.35 10.83
N GLU A 26 34.03 -14.19 11.82
CA GLU A 26 32.67 -14.52 12.26
C GLU A 26 31.88 -13.25 12.64
N ASN A 27 32.50 -12.33 13.38
CA ASN A 27 31.88 -11.04 13.71
C ASN A 27 31.59 -10.19 12.46
N LYS A 28 32.48 -10.17 11.46
CA LYS A 28 32.24 -9.44 10.19
C LYS A 28 31.10 -10.07 9.38
N GLU A 29 31.03 -11.40 9.31
CA GLU A 29 29.93 -12.10 8.64
C GLU A 29 28.60 -11.83 9.32
N MET A 30 28.56 -11.88 10.66
CA MET A 30 27.36 -11.54 11.43
C MET A 30 26.90 -10.10 11.19
N ILE A 31 27.81 -9.13 11.20
CA ILE A 31 27.48 -7.72 10.90
C ILE A 31 26.96 -7.56 9.46
N SER A 32 27.59 -8.24 8.50
CA SER A 32 27.19 -8.18 7.08
C SER A 32 25.81 -8.78 6.86
N SER A 33 25.52 -9.93 7.49
CA SER A 33 24.22 -10.58 7.49
C SER A 33 23.13 -9.69 8.12
N ASN A 34 23.41 -9.10 9.29
CA ASN A 34 22.48 -8.20 9.97
C ASN A 34 22.16 -6.95 9.12
N ASN A 35 23.17 -6.39 8.46
CA ASN A 35 22.99 -5.25 7.57
C ASN A 35 22.14 -5.62 6.34
N PHE A 36 22.43 -6.76 5.69
CA PHE A 36 21.60 -7.26 4.59
C PHE A 36 20.14 -7.42 5.02
N GLN A 37 19.88 -8.05 6.17
CA GLN A 37 18.53 -8.24 6.68
C GLN A 37 17.83 -6.91 7.01
N TYR A 38 18.55 -5.93 7.55
CA TYR A 38 18.01 -4.60 7.81
C TYR A 38 17.53 -3.92 6.52
N ILE A 39 18.35 -3.95 5.46
CA ILE A 39 18.02 -3.33 4.18
C ILE A 39 16.86 -4.06 3.49
N VAL A 40 16.83 -5.39 3.53
CA VAL A 40 15.70 -6.19 3.00
C VAL A 40 14.41 -5.88 3.74
N ASN A 41 14.45 -5.77 5.07
CA ASN A 41 13.28 -5.37 5.86
C ASN A 41 12.83 -3.95 5.55
N ASP A 42 13.76 -3.04 5.29
CA ASP A 42 13.46 -1.69 4.86
C ASP A 42 12.75 -1.66 3.51
N TYR A 43 13.26 -2.40 2.53
CA TYR A 43 12.61 -2.56 1.23
C TYR A 43 11.16 -3.06 1.39
N MET A 44 10.95 -4.12 2.17
CA MET A 44 9.61 -4.69 2.39
C MET A 44 8.64 -3.70 3.07
N ARG A 45 9.11 -2.80 3.93
CA ARG A 45 8.27 -1.77 4.56
C ARG A 45 7.77 -0.73 3.55
N ASN A 46 8.46 -0.54 2.42
CA ASN A 46 8.04 0.40 1.38
C ASN A 46 6.95 -0.15 0.46
N ILE A 47 6.80 -1.48 0.37
CA ILE A 47 5.85 -2.12 -0.56
C ILE A 47 4.40 -1.65 -0.35
N PRO A 48 3.83 -1.65 0.88
CA PRO A 48 2.46 -1.17 1.09
C PRO A 48 2.26 0.30 0.71
N HIS A 49 3.29 1.13 0.83
CA HIS A 49 3.24 2.53 0.43
C HIS A 49 3.17 2.68 -1.10
N ILE A 50 3.96 1.90 -1.84
CA ILE A 50 3.91 1.84 -3.31
C ILE A 50 2.53 1.38 -3.78
N GLU A 51 1.96 0.35 -3.13
CA GLU A 51 0.64 -0.17 -3.45
C GLU A 51 -0.48 0.87 -3.17
N HIS A 52 -0.37 1.62 -2.08
CA HIS A 52 -1.29 2.72 -1.78
C HIS A 52 -1.18 3.86 -2.80
N GLU A 53 0.03 4.29 -3.16
CA GLU A 53 0.26 5.31 -4.19
C GLU A 53 -0.32 4.88 -5.54
N ALA A 54 -0.23 3.60 -5.89
CA ALA A 54 -0.83 3.08 -7.11
C ALA A 54 -2.37 3.14 -7.10
N LEU A 55 -3.00 2.84 -5.95
CA LEU A 55 -4.45 3.01 -5.78
C LEU A 55 -4.86 4.48 -5.93
N GLU A 56 -4.09 5.40 -5.34
CA GLU A 56 -4.32 6.83 -5.45
C GLU A 56 -4.21 7.30 -6.90
N GLU A 57 -3.12 6.97 -7.58
CA GLU A 57 -2.85 7.35 -8.97
C GLU A 57 -3.95 6.85 -9.93
N LEU A 58 -4.35 5.57 -9.80
CA LEU A 58 -5.43 5.03 -10.60
C LEU A 58 -6.77 5.72 -10.32
N SER A 59 -7.07 6.03 -9.05
CA SER A 59 -8.30 6.74 -8.70
C SER A 59 -8.35 8.13 -9.33
N GLU A 60 -7.23 8.86 -9.33
CA GLU A 60 -7.13 10.18 -9.94
C GLU A 60 -7.26 10.14 -11.46
N GLU A 61 -6.65 9.13 -12.10
CA GLU A 61 -6.79 8.93 -13.54
C GLU A 61 -8.25 8.68 -13.94
N VAL A 62 -8.93 7.79 -13.20
CA VAL A 62 -10.34 7.47 -13.42
C VAL A 62 -11.22 8.71 -13.25
N MET A 63 -10.97 9.53 -12.23
CA MET A 63 -11.67 10.79 -12.03
C MET A 63 -11.44 11.77 -13.18
N LYS A 64 -10.19 11.94 -13.61
CA LYS A 64 -9.78 12.86 -14.69
C LYS A 64 -10.41 12.45 -16.03
N ASN A 65 -10.37 11.17 -16.35
CA ASN A 65 -10.83 10.64 -17.62
C ASN A 65 -12.33 10.35 -17.63
N LYS A 66 -12.98 10.27 -16.46
CA LYS A 66 -14.39 9.91 -16.25
C LYS A 66 -14.76 8.58 -16.91
N ARG A 67 -13.81 7.65 -16.95
CA ARG A 67 -13.92 6.34 -17.60
C ARG A 67 -13.53 5.25 -16.61
N PRO A 68 -14.33 4.17 -16.51
CA PRO A 68 -13.97 3.06 -15.64
C PRO A 68 -12.76 2.32 -16.22
N CYS A 69 -11.93 1.75 -15.34
CA CYS A 69 -10.91 0.78 -15.73
C CYS A 69 -11.59 -0.44 -16.39
N LEU A 70 -11.00 -0.94 -17.47
CA LEU A 70 -11.46 -2.19 -18.10
C LEU A 70 -10.97 -3.40 -17.31
N ASP A 71 -9.74 -3.34 -16.80
CA ASP A 71 -9.13 -4.35 -15.95
C ASP A 71 -8.28 -3.67 -14.88
N SER A 72 -8.92 -3.31 -13.77
CA SER A 72 -8.24 -2.60 -12.68
C SER A 72 -7.09 -3.39 -12.06
N LYS A 73 -7.12 -4.73 -12.12
CA LYS A 73 -6.03 -5.53 -11.56
C LYS A 73 -4.78 -5.46 -12.43
N ARG A 74 -4.95 -5.52 -13.74
CA ARG A 74 -3.85 -5.35 -14.69
C ARG A 74 -3.31 -3.92 -14.62
N ASP A 75 -4.19 -2.92 -14.63
CA ASP A 75 -3.78 -1.52 -14.62
C ASP A 75 -3.01 -1.19 -13.31
N LEU A 76 -3.46 -1.68 -12.14
CA LEU A 76 -2.70 -1.57 -10.88
C LEU A 76 -1.36 -2.34 -10.91
N LYS A 77 -1.33 -3.53 -11.52
CA LYS A 77 -0.09 -4.31 -11.63
C LYS A 77 0.97 -3.55 -12.42
N GLU A 78 0.59 -2.92 -13.53
CA GLU A 78 1.51 -2.13 -14.35
C GLU A 78 2.10 -0.96 -13.55
N ILE A 79 1.26 -0.19 -12.85
CA ILE A 79 1.69 0.95 -12.02
C ILE A 79 2.60 0.49 -10.87
N ILE A 80 2.23 -0.59 -10.16
CA ILE A 80 3.00 -1.12 -9.03
C ILE A 80 4.35 -1.67 -9.50
N ASP A 81 4.38 -2.47 -10.57
CA ASP A 81 5.63 -3.05 -11.08
C ASP A 81 6.60 -1.97 -11.58
N GLU A 82 6.10 -0.90 -12.20
CA GLU A 82 6.93 0.25 -12.59
C GLU A 82 7.56 0.93 -11.36
N LYS A 83 6.76 1.23 -10.33
CA LYS A 83 7.24 1.84 -9.09
C LYS A 83 8.22 0.92 -8.34
N LEU A 84 7.96 -0.38 -8.30
CA LEU A 84 8.87 -1.38 -7.76
C LEU A 84 10.19 -1.41 -8.53
N SER A 85 10.17 -1.32 -9.86
CA SER A 85 11.38 -1.25 -10.68
C SER A 85 12.24 -0.02 -10.35
N VAL A 86 11.60 1.14 -10.16
CA VAL A 86 12.30 2.36 -9.72
C VAL A 86 12.91 2.15 -8.34
N LYS A 87 12.16 1.56 -7.39
CA LYS A 87 12.65 1.29 -6.03
C LYS A 87 13.77 0.25 -6.01
N ASN A 88 13.71 -0.79 -6.84
CA ASN A 88 14.76 -1.79 -7.00
C ASN A 88 16.09 -1.11 -7.40
N GLN A 89 16.03 -0.18 -8.37
CA GLN A 89 17.21 0.57 -8.82
C GLN A 89 17.77 1.46 -7.72
N GLU A 90 16.92 2.17 -6.98
CA GLU A 90 17.34 2.99 -5.82
C GLU A 90 18.13 2.17 -4.78
N TYR A 91 17.69 0.93 -4.49
CA TYR A 91 18.39 0.07 -3.54
C TYR A 91 19.68 -0.51 -4.10
N TYR A 92 19.75 -0.75 -5.41
CA TYR A 92 21.00 -1.12 -6.05
C TYR A 92 22.03 0.01 -5.95
N ASP A 93 21.64 1.24 -6.29
CA ASP A 93 22.53 2.41 -6.28
C ASP A 93 23.01 2.76 -4.85
N ASN A 94 22.13 2.67 -3.86
CA ASN A 94 22.44 3.06 -2.49
C ASN A 94 23.11 1.96 -1.65
N TYR A 95 22.80 0.69 -1.92
CA TYR A 95 23.20 -0.42 -1.05
C TYR A 95 23.92 -1.57 -1.78
N ASN A 96 24.05 -1.50 -3.10
CA ASN A 96 24.55 -2.57 -3.96
C ASN A 96 23.84 -3.91 -3.69
N ILE A 97 22.50 -3.86 -3.59
CA ILE A 97 21.63 -5.04 -3.47
C ILE A 97 20.84 -5.16 -4.76
N GLN A 98 20.91 -6.32 -5.39
CA GLN A 98 20.04 -6.63 -6.52
C GLN A 98 18.69 -7.07 -5.99
N ILE A 99 17.63 -6.39 -6.40
CA ILE A 99 16.26 -6.72 -6.03
C ILE A 99 15.46 -6.96 -7.31
N ASN A 100 14.73 -8.07 -7.34
CA ASN A 100 13.70 -8.34 -8.34
C ASN A 100 12.38 -8.51 -7.60
N SER A 101 11.41 -7.67 -7.92
CA SER A 101 10.11 -7.68 -7.26
C SER A 101 9.00 -7.45 -8.27
N SER A 102 7.86 -8.11 -8.06
CA SER A 102 6.69 -7.97 -8.92
C SER A 102 5.40 -8.33 -8.20
N LEU A 103 4.31 -7.64 -8.55
CA LEU A 103 2.98 -7.95 -8.04
C LEU A 103 2.46 -9.25 -8.66
N ILE A 104 2.03 -10.18 -7.82
CA ILE A 104 1.54 -11.50 -8.24
C ILE A 104 0.02 -11.56 -8.21
N ALA A 105 -0.61 -10.95 -7.20
CA ALA A 105 -2.06 -11.00 -7.05
C ALA A 105 -2.63 -9.81 -6.28
N ILE A 106 -3.88 -9.49 -6.61
CA ILE A 106 -4.75 -8.57 -5.89
C ILE A 106 -6.04 -9.32 -5.53
N GLU A 107 -6.32 -9.39 -4.23
CA GLU A 107 -7.44 -10.12 -3.64
C GLU A 107 -8.32 -9.18 -2.82
N ASN A 108 -9.62 -9.49 -2.76
CA ASN A 108 -10.51 -8.78 -1.85
C ASN A 108 -10.26 -9.24 -0.42
N THR A 109 -10.33 -8.33 0.55
CA THR A 109 -10.34 -8.70 1.97
C THR A 109 -11.78 -8.79 2.48
N THR A 110 -11.95 -9.12 3.77
CA THR A 110 -13.24 -9.01 4.45
C THR A 110 -13.62 -7.57 4.78
N ASN A 111 -12.65 -6.64 4.79
CA ASN A 111 -12.88 -5.22 4.95
C ASN A 111 -13.20 -4.60 3.57
N PRO A 112 -14.39 -4.03 3.35
CA PRO A 112 -14.75 -3.44 2.05
C PRO A 112 -13.88 -2.22 1.68
N PHE A 113 -13.12 -1.67 2.64
CA PHE A 113 -12.20 -0.56 2.43
C PHE A 113 -10.76 -1.00 2.20
N SER A 114 -10.47 -2.29 1.98
CA SER A 114 -9.10 -2.74 1.79
C SER A 114 -8.95 -3.88 0.79
N TYR A 115 -7.76 -3.91 0.18
CA TYR A 115 -7.35 -4.95 -0.77
C TYR A 115 -6.09 -5.63 -0.24
N LYS A 116 -5.96 -6.93 -0.55
CA LYS A 116 -4.77 -7.70 -0.25
C LYS A 116 -3.90 -7.83 -1.49
N PHE A 117 -2.70 -7.29 -1.40
CA PHE A 117 -1.67 -7.40 -2.42
C PHE A 117 -0.69 -8.51 -2.05
N LYS A 118 -0.21 -9.23 -3.06
CA LYS A 118 0.83 -10.25 -2.93
C LYS A 118 1.96 -9.92 -3.88
N THR A 119 3.10 -9.55 -3.33
CA THR A 119 4.27 -9.10 -4.09
C THR A 119 5.40 -10.10 -3.87
N HIS A 120 5.90 -10.68 -4.96
CA HIS A 120 7.11 -11.51 -4.91
C HIS A 120 8.32 -10.59 -4.79
N VAL A 121 9.27 -10.96 -3.92
CA VAL A 121 10.49 -10.22 -3.67
C VAL A 121 11.64 -11.20 -3.59
N PHE A 122 12.65 -10.98 -4.43
CA PHE A 122 13.94 -11.65 -4.39
C PHE A 122 15.04 -10.60 -4.23
N CYS A 123 15.93 -10.78 -3.26
CA CYS A 123 17.06 -9.90 -2.97
C CYS A 123 18.37 -10.69 -2.96
N MET A 124 19.44 -10.11 -3.49
CA MET A 124 20.78 -10.73 -3.50
C MET A 124 21.89 -9.69 -3.27
N LYS A 125 22.85 -10.03 -2.41
CA LYS A 125 24.07 -9.24 -2.15
C LYS A 125 25.25 -10.18 -1.87
N GLY A 126 26.14 -10.35 -2.84
CA GLY A 126 27.21 -11.35 -2.73
C GLY A 126 26.61 -12.75 -2.54
N ASP A 127 27.01 -13.45 -1.49
CA ASP A 127 26.50 -14.79 -1.16
C ASP A 127 25.19 -14.78 -0.35
N TYR A 128 24.72 -13.60 0.08
CA TYR A 128 23.46 -13.47 0.80
C TYR A 128 22.29 -13.37 -0.17
N SER A 129 21.25 -14.17 0.05
CA SER A 129 20.00 -14.12 -0.72
C SER A 129 18.78 -14.19 0.20
N PHE A 130 17.67 -13.64 -0.27
CA PHE A 130 16.38 -13.67 0.39
C PHE A 130 15.28 -13.74 -0.66
N GLU A 131 14.29 -14.61 -0.45
CA GLU A 131 13.13 -14.72 -1.32
C GLU A 131 11.86 -14.90 -0.50
N ARG A 132 10.81 -14.14 -0.81
CA ARG A 132 9.51 -14.25 -0.14
C ARG A 132 8.39 -13.64 -0.99
N ILE A 133 7.18 -14.14 -0.78
CA ILE A 133 5.95 -13.42 -1.15
C ILE A 133 5.52 -12.57 0.06
N VAL A 134 5.59 -11.25 -0.11
CA VAL A 134 5.10 -10.27 0.86
C VAL A 134 3.59 -10.11 0.64
N SER A 135 2.82 -10.21 1.72
CA SER A 135 1.38 -9.96 1.70
C SER A 135 1.08 -8.72 2.52
N SER A 136 0.35 -7.79 1.93
CA SER A 136 0.01 -6.49 2.50
C SER A 136 -1.48 -6.22 2.31
N ASP A 137 -2.14 -5.79 3.38
CA ASP A 137 -3.51 -5.30 3.33
C ASP A 137 -3.43 -3.77 3.26
N VAL A 138 -3.91 -3.20 2.16
CA VAL A 138 -3.83 -1.75 1.89
C VAL A 138 -5.24 -1.17 1.80
N ASP A 139 -5.48 -0.14 2.60
CA ASP A 139 -6.77 0.52 2.69
C ASP A 139 -6.95 1.58 1.58
N CYS A 140 -8.18 1.77 1.11
CA CYS A 140 -8.56 2.89 0.26
C CYS A 140 -9.04 4.12 1.06
N ILE A 141 -8.87 4.10 2.38
CA ILE A 141 -9.21 5.24 3.25
C ILE A 141 -8.28 6.41 2.92
N ASN A 142 -8.84 7.62 2.91
CA ASN A 142 -8.20 8.87 2.50
C ASN A 142 -7.94 9.02 1.00
N LEU A 143 -8.33 8.05 0.17
CA LEU A 143 -8.32 8.22 -1.28
C LEU A 143 -9.55 8.99 -1.75
N LYS A 144 -9.46 9.61 -2.94
CA LYS A 144 -10.61 10.22 -3.60
C LYS A 144 -11.53 9.13 -4.13
N ASP A 145 -12.83 9.29 -3.95
CA ASP A 145 -13.85 8.37 -4.46
C ASP A 145 -14.19 8.70 -5.92
N PRO A 146 -13.85 7.85 -6.89
CA PRO A 146 -14.19 8.08 -8.30
C PRO A 146 -15.64 7.71 -8.65
N VAL A 147 -16.37 7.01 -7.78
CA VAL A 147 -17.66 6.37 -8.08
C VAL A 147 -18.72 7.38 -8.56
N PRO A 148 -18.94 8.54 -7.91
CA PRO A 148 -19.88 9.55 -8.37
C PRO A 148 -19.62 10.01 -9.81
N LEU A 149 -18.36 10.24 -10.18
CA LEU A 149 -17.99 10.67 -11.53
C LEU A 149 -18.22 9.58 -12.57
N LEU A 150 -18.07 8.30 -12.21
CA LEU A 150 -18.28 7.19 -13.12
C LEU A 150 -19.76 6.93 -13.41
N TYR A 151 -20.59 6.89 -12.37
CA TYR A 151 -22.01 6.54 -12.49
C TYR A 151 -22.87 7.71 -12.98
N LEU A 152 -22.49 8.93 -12.65
CA LEU A 152 -23.30 10.12 -12.94
C LEU A 152 -22.77 10.94 -14.12
N LYS A 153 -21.76 10.47 -14.85
CA LYS A 153 -21.16 11.17 -16.00
C LYS A 153 -22.17 11.63 -17.06
N ASP A 154 -23.27 10.88 -17.23
CA ASP A 154 -24.31 11.13 -18.23
C ASP A 154 -25.52 11.87 -17.65
N CYS A 155 -25.43 12.38 -16.42
CA CYS A 155 -26.47 13.14 -15.74
C CYS A 155 -25.98 14.57 -15.48
N TYR A 156 -26.89 15.55 -15.60
CA TYR A 156 -26.51 16.96 -15.49
C TYR A 156 -26.45 17.43 -14.02
N GLY A 157 -25.53 18.35 -13.73
CA GLY A 157 -25.47 19.06 -12.44
C GLY A 157 -24.46 18.52 -11.43
N LEU A 158 -23.73 17.44 -11.74
CA LEU A 158 -22.62 16.99 -10.89
C LEU A 158 -21.46 18.00 -10.96
N SER A 159 -21.00 18.43 -9.79
CA SER A 159 -19.76 19.20 -9.61
C SER A 159 -19.03 18.71 -8.36
N TYR A 160 -17.76 19.04 -8.22
CA TYR A 160 -16.99 18.73 -7.01
C TYR A 160 -15.91 19.78 -6.77
N ASN A 161 -15.47 19.87 -5.52
CA ASN A 161 -14.30 20.63 -5.08
C ASN A 161 -13.32 19.70 -4.35
N ASP A 162 -12.30 20.24 -3.72
CA ASP A 162 -11.25 19.45 -3.04
C ASP A 162 -11.75 18.60 -1.86
N SER A 163 -13.00 18.79 -1.42
CA SER A 163 -13.57 18.14 -0.22
C SER A 163 -14.87 17.37 -0.46
N SER A 164 -15.68 17.78 -1.45
CA SER A 164 -17.04 17.23 -1.61
C SER A 164 -17.53 17.23 -3.04
N TYR A 165 -18.42 16.28 -3.32
CA TYR A 165 -19.32 16.27 -4.46
C TYR A 165 -20.58 17.06 -4.15
N SER A 166 -21.04 17.84 -5.12
CA SER A 166 -22.40 18.40 -5.16
C SER A 166 -23.15 17.79 -6.34
N TYR A 167 -24.22 17.05 -6.03
CA TYR A 167 -24.92 16.27 -7.03
C TYR A 167 -25.84 17.13 -7.92
N GLY A 168 -26.33 18.27 -7.43
CA GLY A 168 -27.38 19.01 -8.13
C GLY A 168 -28.57 18.08 -8.43
N ASN A 169 -28.89 17.89 -9.72
CA ASN A 169 -29.93 16.93 -10.14
C ASN A 169 -29.38 15.54 -10.52
N SER A 170 -28.06 15.37 -10.63
CA SER A 170 -27.44 14.21 -11.28
C SER A 170 -27.77 12.87 -10.59
N LEU A 171 -27.64 12.80 -9.27
CA LEU A 171 -27.99 11.60 -8.49
C LEU A 171 -29.49 11.31 -8.55
N SER A 172 -30.33 12.34 -8.42
CA SER A 172 -31.78 12.21 -8.51
C SER A 172 -32.23 11.65 -9.87
N GLU A 173 -31.63 12.15 -10.97
CA GLU A 173 -31.88 11.65 -12.33
C GLU A 173 -31.42 10.22 -12.53
N PHE A 174 -30.22 9.86 -12.03
CA PHE A 174 -29.71 8.50 -12.09
C PHE A 174 -30.62 7.52 -11.35
N LEU A 175 -31.03 7.86 -10.12
CA LEU A 175 -31.94 7.06 -9.30
C LEU A 175 -33.32 6.91 -9.96
N ARG A 176 -33.84 7.99 -10.57
CA ARG A 176 -35.08 7.95 -11.35
C ARG A 176 -34.98 6.99 -12.54
N LYS A 177 -33.87 7.02 -13.30
CA LYS A 177 -33.61 6.08 -14.42
C LYS A 177 -33.47 4.62 -13.97
N LYS A 178 -33.25 4.38 -12.67
CA LYS A 178 -33.15 3.05 -12.04
C LYS A 178 -34.41 2.65 -11.27
N ASP A 179 -35.51 3.39 -11.45
CA ASP A 179 -36.81 3.15 -10.78
C ASP A 179 -36.71 3.13 -9.24
N VAL A 180 -35.77 3.88 -8.66
CA VAL A 180 -35.64 4.01 -7.21
C VAL A 180 -36.67 5.02 -6.69
N GLY A 181 -37.52 4.59 -5.75
CA GLY A 181 -38.49 5.46 -5.09
C GLY A 181 -37.83 6.61 -4.31
N ASN A 182 -38.57 7.71 -4.12
CA ASN A 182 -38.09 8.91 -3.40
C ASN A 182 -36.81 9.54 -3.97
N TYR A 183 -36.50 9.31 -5.25
CA TYR A 183 -35.32 9.88 -5.93
C TYR A 183 -35.22 11.41 -5.81
N SER A 184 -36.35 12.11 -5.68
CA SER A 184 -36.40 13.58 -5.56
C SER A 184 -35.76 14.10 -4.27
N TYR A 185 -35.62 13.28 -3.23
CA TYR A 185 -34.97 13.68 -1.98
C TYR A 185 -33.46 13.89 -2.12
N TYR A 186 -32.87 13.43 -3.23
CA TYR A 186 -31.44 13.56 -3.52
C TYR A 186 -31.10 14.79 -4.37
N ILE A 187 -32.07 15.66 -4.67
CA ILE A 187 -31.81 16.95 -5.34
C ILE A 187 -30.95 17.81 -4.42
N ASN A 188 -29.84 18.33 -4.96
CA ASN A 188 -28.82 19.13 -4.26
C ASN A 188 -28.16 18.39 -3.08
N ALA A 189 -28.23 17.06 -3.06
CA ALA A 189 -27.45 16.27 -2.11
C ALA A 189 -25.95 16.51 -2.31
N ASN A 190 -25.17 16.26 -1.26
CA ASN A 190 -23.71 16.31 -1.30
C ASN A 190 -23.16 15.03 -0.66
N SER A 191 -21.96 14.64 -1.06
CA SER A 191 -21.17 13.62 -0.37
C SER A 191 -19.72 14.07 -0.23
N PRO A 192 -18.97 13.53 0.73
CA PRO A 192 -17.51 13.66 0.74
C PRO A 192 -16.89 13.23 -0.59
N LEU A 193 -15.77 13.85 -0.95
CA LEU A 193 -14.89 13.39 -2.03
C LEU A 193 -13.92 12.32 -1.52
N ILE A 194 -13.49 12.40 -0.26
CA ILE A 194 -12.48 11.54 0.34
C ILE A 194 -13.14 10.39 1.08
N ILE A 195 -12.71 9.16 0.82
CA ILE A 195 -13.21 7.95 1.47
C ILE A 195 -12.80 7.98 2.94
N ARG A 196 -13.80 7.99 3.83
CA ARG A 196 -13.61 7.96 5.29
C ARG A 196 -14.54 6.95 5.92
N LYS A 197 -13.99 6.02 6.70
CA LYS A 197 -14.82 5.04 7.41
C LYS A 197 -15.71 5.72 8.46
N CYS A 198 -16.99 5.39 8.48
CA CYS A 198 -17.87 5.83 9.56
C CYS A 198 -17.42 5.26 10.93
N PRO A 199 -17.22 6.10 11.95
CA PRO A 199 -16.85 5.65 13.28
C PRO A 199 -18.05 5.11 14.08
N TYR A 200 -19.28 5.22 13.56
CA TYR A 200 -20.53 4.86 14.24
C TYR A 200 -21.11 3.52 13.77
N ASP A 201 -20.24 2.54 13.52
CA ASP A 201 -20.62 1.17 13.14
C ASP A 201 -21.22 0.41 14.36
N PRO A 202 -22.32 -0.38 14.25
CA PRO A 202 -23.09 -0.74 13.06
C PRO A 202 -24.06 0.34 12.55
N TYR A 203 -24.23 0.40 11.22
CA TYR A 203 -25.11 1.38 10.53
C TYR A 203 -26.52 1.51 11.14
N LYS A 204 -27.08 0.41 11.66
CA LYS A 204 -28.43 0.35 12.25
C LYS A 204 -28.73 1.45 13.29
N HIS A 205 -27.72 1.99 13.97
CA HIS A 205 -27.90 3.01 15.01
C HIS A 205 -27.98 4.45 14.50
N HIS A 206 -27.78 4.71 13.20
CA HIS A 206 -27.75 6.07 12.67
C HIS A 206 -29.11 6.78 12.69
N GLY A 207 -30.21 6.02 12.83
CA GLY A 207 -31.57 6.54 13.01
C GLY A 207 -31.98 6.79 14.46
N ASP A 208 -31.22 6.27 15.43
CA ASP A 208 -31.70 6.17 16.83
C ASP A 208 -31.60 7.50 17.60
N ASP A 209 -30.65 8.39 17.26
CA ASP A 209 -30.43 9.68 17.95
C ASP A 209 -31.11 10.86 17.25
N ASN A 210 -32.38 10.69 16.86
CA ASN A 210 -33.18 11.73 16.18
C ASN A 210 -32.44 12.39 15.00
N GLY A 211 -31.65 11.61 14.26
CA GLY A 211 -30.88 12.07 13.09
C GLY A 211 -29.59 12.86 13.41
N LYS A 212 -29.18 13.03 14.67
CA LYS A 212 -27.91 13.71 15.01
C LYS A 212 -26.68 12.97 14.48
N LEU A 213 -26.64 11.65 14.63
CA LEU A 213 -25.56 10.82 14.09
C LEU A 213 -25.50 10.91 12.56
N MET A 214 -26.66 10.84 11.90
CA MET A 214 -26.77 11.01 10.45
C MET A 214 -26.29 12.39 9.99
N LYS A 215 -26.71 13.46 10.69
CA LYS A 215 -26.24 14.82 10.45
C LYS A 215 -24.72 14.89 10.60
N ASN A 216 -24.16 14.31 11.67
CA ASN A 216 -22.73 14.32 11.88
C ASN A 216 -21.98 13.59 10.77
N CYS A 217 -22.42 12.40 10.37
CA CYS A 217 -21.81 11.65 9.27
C CYS A 217 -21.80 12.44 7.97
N ARG A 218 -22.91 13.10 7.64
CA ARG A 218 -23.00 13.97 6.46
C ARG A 218 -22.06 15.17 6.56
N ASP A 219 -22.06 15.86 7.69
CA ASP A 219 -21.30 17.10 7.88
C ASP A 219 -19.78 16.83 7.97
N THR A 220 -19.37 15.64 8.41
CA THR A 220 -17.96 15.22 8.52
C THR A 220 -17.47 14.40 7.33
N GLY A 221 -18.40 13.96 6.47
CA GLY A 221 -18.10 13.22 5.27
C GLY A 221 -17.70 11.76 5.52
N TYR A 222 -18.39 11.07 6.41
CA TYR A 222 -18.19 9.64 6.61
C TYR A 222 -18.96 8.83 5.55
N TYR A 223 -18.26 7.89 4.93
CA TYR A 223 -18.81 6.86 4.06
C TYR A 223 -19.45 5.77 4.91
N HIS A 224 -20.60 5.29 4.43
CA HIS A 224 -21.33 4.14 4.94
C HIS A 224 -21.24 2.99 3.95
#